data_AF-A0A173TYU2-F1
#
_entry.id   AF-A0A173TYU2-F1
#
_cell.length_a   1.000
_cell.length_b   1.000
_cell.length_c   1.000
_cell.angle_alpha   90.00
_cell.angle_beta   90.00
_cell.angle_gamma   90.00
#
_symmetry.space_group_name_H-M   'P 1'
#
loop_
_entity.id
_entity.type
_entity.pdbx_description
1 polymer ?
#
loop_
_entity_poly.entity_id
_entity_poly.type
_entity_poly.pdbx_seq_one_letter_code
_entity_poly.pdbx_strand_id
1 'polypeptide(L)' 'MKYDKPIMRMSELVKMGFPRSFLDEAYRERGQDFAQKGPKSNSPVFFDTERFEKWRLRKLANENQAMQRGGF' A
#
# COMPACT_ATOMS: atom_id res chain seq x y z
N MET A 1 -1.78 -8.51 -8.71
CA MET A 1 -3.08 -8.76 -8.02
C MET A 1 -4.21 -8.19 -8.89
N LYS A 2 -5.44 -8.71 -8.82
CA LYS A 2 -6.58 -8.09 -9.51
C LYS A 2 -7.40 -7.30 -8.51
N TYR A 3 -7.50 -5.99 -8.72
CA TYR A 3 -8.31 -5.08 -7.92
C TYR A 3 -9.62 -4.81 -8.65
N ASP A 4 -10.72 -4.68 -7.90
CA ASP A 4 -12.05 -4.48 -8.50
C ASP A 4 -12.25 -3.05 -9.03
N LYS A 5 -11.52 -2.08 -8.47
CA LYS A 5 -11.65 -0.65 -8.79
C LYS A 5 -10.27 0.01 -8.87
N PRO A 6 -10.12 1.06 -9.70
CA PRO A 6 -8.87 1.82 -9.76
C PRO A 6 -8.56 2.53 -8.43
N ILE A 7 -9.60 3.02 -7.75
CA ILE A 7 -9.50 3.63 -6.42
C ILE A 7 -10.32 2.79 -5.44
N MET A 8 -9.67 2.31 -4.38
CA MET A 8 -10.31 1.52 -3.31
C MET A 8 -10.10 2.16 -1.96
N ARG A 9 -11.08 2.00 -1.06
CA ARG A 9 -10.94 2.40 0.34
C ARG A 9 -10.05 1.40 1.05
N MET A 10 -9.36 1.88 2.08
CA MET A 10 -8.58 1.01 2.99
C MET A 10 -9.41 -0.15 3.54
N SER A 11 -10.68 0.06 3.88
CA SER A 11 -11.57 -1.01 4.35
C SER A 11 -11.90 -2.05 3.28
N GLU A 12 -11.93 -1.67 1.99
CA GLU A 12 -12.11 -2.61 0.89
C GLU A 12 -10.83 -3.45 0.70
N LEU A 13 -9.66 -2.82 0.75
CA LEU A 13 -8.37 -3.53 0.71
C LEU A 13 -8.20 -4.51 1.89
N VAL A 14 -8.63 -4.12 3.10
CA VAL A 14 -8.63 -5.04 4.25
C VAL A 14 -9.51 -6.26 3.98
N LYS A 15 -10.69 -6.08 3.40
CA LYS A 15 -11.58 -7.20 3.02
C LYS A 15 -10.99 -8.10 1.95
N MET A 16 -10.11 -7.58 1.09
CA MET A 16 -9.36 -8.38 0.11
C MET A 16 -8.22 -9.20 0.73
N GLY A 17 -7.97 -9.04 2.03
CA GLY A 17 -6.94 -9.80 2.77
C GLY A 17 -5.68 -9.02 3.08
N PHE A 18 -5.63 -7.71 2.79
CA PHE A 18 -4.50 -6.90 3.23
C PHE A 18 -4.58 -6.59 4.73
N PRO A 19 -3.49 -6.81 5.50
CA PRO A 19 -3.45 -6.41 6.89
C PRO A 19 -3.63 -4.89 7.02
N ARG A 20 -4.45 -4.46 7.98
CA ARG A 20 -4.67 -3.03 8.23
C ARG A 20 -3.37 -2.31 8.58
N SER A 21 -2.53 -2.92 9.41
CA SER A 21 -1.22 -2.39 9.78
C SER A 21 -0.32 -2.13 8.56
N PHE A 22 -0.34 -3.05 7.58
CA PHE A 22 0.42 -2.91 6.33
C PHE A 22 -0.05 -1.70 5.52
N LEU A 23 -1.37 -1.49 5.41
CA LEU A 23 -1.93 -0.34 4.70
C LEU A 23 -1.66 0.98 5.45
N ASP A 24 -1.71 0.96 6.78
CA ASP A 24 -1.36 2.13 7.59
C ASP A 24 0.14 2.50 7.46
N GLU A 25 1.03 1.51 7.38
CA GLU A 25 2.46 1.72 7.09
C GLU A 25 2.67 2.30 5.70
N ALA A 26 2.05 1.70 4.67
CA ALA A 26 2.11 2.19 3.30
C ALA A 26 1.62 3.64 3.17
N TYR A 27 0.54 3.99 3.87
CA TYR A 27 0.02 5.36 3.91
C TYR A 27 0.98 6.35 4.60
N ARG A 28 1.72 5.90 5.61
CA ARG A 28 2.69 6.72 6.35
C ARG A 28 4.05 6.82 5.66
N GLU A 29 4.30 6.02 4.62
CA GLU A 29 5.57 6.05 3.91
C GLU A 29 5.84 7.44 3.32
N ARG A 30 7.02 7.97 3.59
CA ARG A 30 7.39 9.30 3.13
C ARG A 30 7.57 9.29 1.61
N GLY A 31 6.86 10.20 0.93
CA GLY A 31 6.96 10.36 -0.52
C GLY A 31 6.08 9.40 -1.32
N GLN A 32 5.22 8.62 -0.67
CA GLN A 32 4.17 7.87 -1.36
C GLN A 32 3.21 8.82 -2.10
N ASP A 33 2.70 8.38 -3.25
CA ASP A 33 1.78 9.12 -4.12
C ASP A 33 0.49 8.35 -4.44
N PHE A 34 0.25 7.24 -3.76
CA PHE A 34 -0.82 6.30 -4.05
C PHE A 34 -1.93 6.27 -3.00
N ALA A 35 -1.73 6.85 -1.82
CA ALA A 35 -2.70 6.84 -0.73
C ALA A 35 -3.02 8.24 -0.24
N GLN A 36 -4.30 8.57 -0.11
CA GLN A 36 -4.76 9.88 0.33
C GLN A 36 -5.93 9.77 1.30
N LYS A 37 -5.92 10.59 2.34
CA LYS A 37 -7.08 10.79 3.21
C LYS A 37 -8.04 11.79 2.56
N GLY A 38 -9.33 11.50 2.57
CA GLY A 38 -10.33 12.45 2.07
C GLY A 38 -10.36 13.77 2.86
N PRO A 39 -11.03 14.81 2.33
CA PRO A 39 -10.92 16.19 2.83
C PRO A 39 -11.53 16.42 4.22
N LYS A 40 -12.44 15.56 4.69
CA LYS A 40 -13.06 15.67 6.02
C LYS A 40 -12.23 14.95 7.08
N SER A 41 -12.28 15.42 8.33
CA SER A 41 -11.60 14.83 9.49
C SER A 41 -11.82 13.33 9.66
N ASN A 42 -13.06 12.86 9.41
CA ASN A 42 -13.45 11.44 9.50
C ASN A 42 -13.50 10.72 8.15
N SER A 43 -12.87 11.28 7.12
CA SER A 43 -12.86 10.64 5.80
C SER A 43 -12.04 9.36 5.82
N PRO A 44 -12.46 8.35 5.04
CA PRO A 44 -11.63 7.17 4.83
C PRO A 44 -10.36 7.52 4.06
N VAL A 45 -9.38 6.61 4.14
CA VAL A 45 -8.19 6.62 3.29
C VAL A 45 -8.51 5.87 2.00
N PHE A 46 -8.16 6.48 0.88
CA PHE A 46 -8.29 5.95 -0.47
C PHE A 46 -6.93 5.59 -1.01
N PHE A 47 -6.88 4.51 -1.78
CA PHE A 47 -5.69 3.98 -2.42
C PHE A 47 -5.92 3.89 -3.93
N ASP A 48 -5.04 4.49 -4.71
CA ASP A 48 -4.85 4.19 -6.12
C ASP A 48 -4.21 2.80 -6.21
N THR A 49 -5.00 1.83 -6.64
CA THR A 49 -4.63 0.42 -6.65
C THR A 49 -3.49 0.10 -7.61
N GLU A 50 -3.37 0.85 -8.72
CA GLU A 50 -2.33 0.62 -9.71
C GLU A 50 -0.97 1.07 -9.17
N ARG A 51 -0.94 2.28 -8.59
CA ARG A 51 0.29 2.81 -7.97
C ARG A 51 0.66 2.05 -6.71
N PHE A 52 -0.33 1.66 -5.90
CA PHE A 52 -0.12 0.85 -4.71
C PHE A 52 0.51 -0.51 -5.05
N GLU A 53 0.03 -1.21 -6.08
CA GLU A 53 0.62 -2.49 -6.49
C GLU A 53 2.06 -2.31 -7.00
N LYS A 54 2.32 -1.26 -7.80
CA LYS A 54 3.68 -0.93 -8.26
C LYS A 54 4.62 -0.68 -7.08
N TRP A 55 4.19 0.08 -6.08
CA TRP A 55 4.95 0.31 -4.86
C TRP A 55 5.18 -0.99 -4.08
N ARG A 56 4.15 -1.81 -3.89
CA ARG A 56 4.24 -3.08 -3.16
C ARG A 56 5.25 -4.04 -3.80
N LEU A 57 5.25 -4.15 -5.13
CA LEU A 57 6.21 -4.97 -5.86
C LEU A 57 7.65 -4.46 -5.70
N ARG A 58 7.85 -3.13 -5.70
CA ARG A 58 9.16 -2.53 -5.42
C ARG A 58 9.63 -2.80 -3.99
N LYS A 59 8.73 -2.67 -3.00
CA LYS A 59 9.04 -2.97 -1.60
C LYS A 59 9.49 -4.43 -1.44
N LEU A 60 8.75 -5.38 -2.01
CA LEU A 60 9.10 -6.80 -1.98
C LEU A 60 10.45 -7.08 -2.66
N ALA A 61 10.71 -6.45 -3.81
CA ALA A 61 11.99 -6.58 -4.49
C ALA A 61 13.15 -6.04 -3.65
N ASN A 62 12.98 -4.89 -3.00
CA ASN A 62 13.98 -4.29 -2.12
C ASN A 62 14.24 -5.14 -0.88
N GLU A 63 13.20 -5.69 -0.26
CA GLU A 63 13.31 -6.61 0.89
C GLU A 63 14.10 -7.87 0.49
N ASN A 64 13.78 -8.47 -0.66
CA ASN A 64 14.51 -9.64 -1.18
C ASN A 64 15.98 -9.30 -1.49
N GLN A 65 16.26 -8.14 -2.08
CA GLN A 65 17.63 -7.70 -2.35
C GLN A 65 18.43 -7.41 -1.07
N ALA A 66 17.79 -6.85 -0.04
CA ALA A 66 18.42 -6.60 1.26
C ALA A 66 18.80 -7.92 1.94
N MET A 67 17.93 -8.94 1.86
CA MET A 67 18.22 -10.28 2.38
C MET A 67 19.38 -10.95 1.63
N GLN A 68 19.47 -10.81 0.31
CA GLN A 68 20.58 -11.38 -0.48
C GLN A 68 21.94 -10.75 -0.18
N ARG A 69 21.98 -9.47 0.23
CA ARG A 69 23.22 -8.76 0.59
C ARG A 69 23.70 -9.02 2.02
N GLY A 70 22.86 -9.63 2.86
CA GLY A 70 23.19 -9.99 4.25
C GLY A 70 23.77 -11.39 4.44
N GLY A 71 24.10 -12.10 3.36
CA GLY A 71 24.83 -13.36 3.42
C GLY A 71 26.30 -13.09 3.74
N PHE A 72 26.72 -13.41 4.96
CA PHE A 72 28.13 -13.57 5.34
C PHE A 72 28.74 -14.81 4.68
#